data_AF-R7Q1N8-F1
#
_entry.id   AF-R7Q1N8-F1
#
_cell.length_a   1.000
_cell.length_b   1.000
_cell.length_c   1.000
_cell.angle_alpha   90.00
_cell.angle_beta   90.00
_cell.angle_gamma   90.00
#
_symmetry.space_group_name_H-M   'P 1'
#
loop_
_entity.id
_entity.type
_entity.pdbx_description
1 polymer ?
#
loop_
_entity_poly.entity_id
_entity_poly.type
_entity_poly.pdbx_seq_one_letter_code
_entity_poly.pdbx_strand_id
1 'polypeptide(L)'
;MSISLDIDSGRARYREILPRDGHRTLIICRGCGNRWYGGGTGGDVPCPSCGRVCGLHDRIQSTSMILWSGDGRELSYVSENGNGCIYLWEGDVPVAARYSGEVLSEAGITMDDVLEAVNSGSDTKRWKDLADEMYAGRDGYLANVDYLMKRLLLDRGDATVLSLHFTGMGPEAISRKLGLEEDEVSRAFDRIMKAYSDSDILVTIPSSPSIR
;
A
#
# COMPACT_ATOMS: atom_id res chain seq x y z
N MET A 1 4.57 -12.42 2.85
CA MET A 1 5.90 -12.59 2.23
C MET A 1 6.66 -11.31 2.46
N SER A 2 7.89 -11.37 2.98
CA SER A 2 8.65 -10.20 3.42
C SER A 2 9.95 -10.07 2.62
N ILE A 3 10.36 -8.84 2.38
CA ILE A 3 11.40 -8.46 1.40
C ILE A 3 12.52 -7.76 2.17
N SER A 4 13.78 -8.14 1.96
CA SER A 4 14.93 -7.48 2.62
C SER A 4 16.11 -7.31 1.69
N LEU A 5 16.76 -6.15 1.77
CA LEU A 5 17.96 -5.78 1.02
C LEU A 5 19.24 -6.28 1.72
N ASP A 6 20.03 -7.12 1.05
CA ASP A 6 21.40 -7.45 1.45
C ASP A 6 22.37 -6.40 0.86
N ILE A 7 23.28 -5.87 1.67
CA ILE A 7 24.32 -4.95 1.23
C ILE A 7 25.65 -5.64 1.50
N ASP A 8 26.01 -6.53 0.59
CA ASP A 8 27.35 -7.08 0.56
C ASP A 8 28.17 -6.29 -0.48
N SER A 9 29.29 -5.73 -0.05
CA SER A 9 30.31 -5.17 -0.96
C SER A 9 29.83 -4.06 -1.93
N GLY A 10 28.93 -3.18 -1.49
CA GLY A 10 28.59 -1.95 -2.23
C GLY A 10 27.61 -2.13 -3.40
N ARG A 11 26.94 -3.27 -3.51
CA ARG A 11 25.77 -3.48 -4.39
C ARG A 11 24.58 -3.95 -3.59
N ALA A 12 23.47 -3.23 -3.72
CA ALA A 12 22.19 -3.54 -3.10
C ALA A 12 21.55 -4.78 -3.78
N ARG A 13 21.19 -5.82 -3.00
CA ARG A 13 20.44 -7.01 -3.47
C ARG A 13 19.32 -7.43 -2.49
N TYR A 14 18.05 -7.15 -2.78
CA TYR A 14 16.82 -7.74 -2.22
C TYR A 14 16.85 -9.28 -2.35
N ARG A 15 16.40 -9.96 -1.30
CA ARG A 15 16.05 -11.38 -1.28
C ARG A 15 14.68 -11.55 -0.63
N GLU A 16 13.98 -12.61 -1.02
CA GLU A 16 12.86 -13.14 -0.26
C GLU A 16 13.39 -13.56 1.13
N ILE A 17 12.78 -13.08 2.21
CA ILE A 17 13.05 -13.64 3.54
C ILE A 17 11.72 -14.10 4.15
N LEU A 18 11.72 -15.35 4.60
CA LEU A 18 10.78 -15.81 5.62
C LEU A 18 10.85 -14.85 6.82
N PRO A 19 9.73 -14.55 7.51
CA PRO A 19 9.69 -13.54 8.55
C PRO A 19 10.51 -13.99 9.77
N ARG A 20 11.81 -13.72 9.74
CA ARG A 20 12.71 -13.75 10.90
C ARG A 20 13.68 -12.59 10.78
N ASP A 21 13.61 -11.74 11.80
CA ASP A 21 14.55 -10.66 12.16
C ASP A 21 14.24 -9.23 11.63
N GLY A 22 13.00 -8.79 11.84
CA GLY A 22 12.63 -7.65 12.70
C GLY A 22 13.38 -6.29 12.71
N HIS A 23 14.31 -5.95 11.81
CA HIS A 23 15.22 -4.82 12.06
C HIS A 23 15.43 -3.76 10.97
N ARG A 24 14.71 -3.76 9.84
CA ARG A 24 14.87 -2.72 8.80
C ARG A 24 13.56 -2.04 8.41
N THR A 25 13.61 -0.72 8.25
CA THR A 25 12.44 0.13 8.01
C THR A 25 12.70 1.00 6.78
N LEU A 26 11.72 1.13 5.87
CA LEU A 26 11.81 2.06 4.74
C LEU A 26 11.82 3.48 5.31
N ILE A 27 12.75 4.33 4.89
CA ILE A 27 12.83 5.73 5.32
C ILE A 27 12.67 6.61 4.08
N ILE A 28 11.70 7.52 4.10
CA ILE A 28 11.49 8.54 3.07
C ILE A 28 11.90 9.89 3.63
N CYS A 29 12.96 10.50 3.09
CA CYS A 29 13.30 11.87 3.45
C CYS A 29 12.29 12.84 2.87
N ARG A 30 11.46 13.44 3.72
CA ARG A 30 10.52 14.51 3.32
C ARG A 30 11.21 15.80 2.87
N GLY A 31 12.53 15.92 3.05
CA GLY A 31 13.31 17.09 2.61
C GLY A 31 13.71 17.06 1.13
N CYS A 32 14.24 15.93 0.66
CA CYS A 32 14.70 15.79 -0.73
C CYS A 32 14.03 14.66 -1.51
N GLY A 33 13.10 13.93 -0.88
CA GLY A 33 12.44 12.78 -1.48
C GLY A 33 13.34 11.55 -1.62
N ASN A 34 14.58 11.57 -1.12
CA ASN A 34 15.46 10.41 -1.16
C ASN A 34 14.95 9.32 -0.21
N ARG A 35 14.99 8.06 -0.65
CA ARG A 35 14.37 6.93 0.07
C ARG A 35 15.37 5.79 0.20
N TRP A 36 15.49 5.22 1.39
CA TRP A 36 16.44 4.15 1.69
C TRP A 36 15.96 3.33 2.89
N TYR A 37 16.43 2.09 3.05
CA TYR A 37 16.11 1.28 4.23
C TYR A 37 17.19 1.46 5.29
N GLY A 38 16.79 1.85 6.50
CA GLY A 38 17.66 1.99 7.67
C GLY A 38 17.49 0.83 8.65
N GLY A 39 18.54 0.50 9.39
CA GLY A 39 18.49 -0.49 10.48
C GLY A 39 18.14 0.16 11.83
N GLY A 40 17.22 -0.44 12.58
CA GLY A 40 17.05 -0.18 14.02
C GLY A 40 15.82 0.64 14.42
N THR A 41 15.15 0.17 15.47
CA THR A 41 13.90 0.67 16.06
C THR A 41 14.02 1.94 16.92
N GLY A 42 15.11 2.72 16.79
CA GLY A 42 15.23 3.98 17.52
C GLY A 42 16.41 4.82 17.07
N GLY A 43 16.15 6.08 16.73
CA GLY A 43 17.17 7.08 16.39
C GLY A 43 16.84 7.90 15.15
N ASP A 44 17.23 9.16 15.20
CA ASP A 44 17.24 10.11 14.10
C ASP A 44 18.23 9.65 13.00
N VAL A 45 17.74 9.32 11.80
CA VAL A 45 18.57 8.78 10.70
C VAL A 45 18.83 9.88 9.67
N PRO A 46 20.08 10.34 9.47
CA PRO A 46 20.35 11.35 8.46
C PRO A 46 20.15 10.79 7.05
N CYS A 47 19.52 11.60 6.20
CA CYS A 47 19.31 11.29 4.81
C CYS A 47 20.65 11.23 4.07
N PRO A 48 20.97 10.12 3.38
CA PRO A 48 22.25 9.99 2.68
C PRO A 48 22.38 10.92 1.47
N SER A 49 21.27 11.51 1.00
CA SER A 49 21.26 12.43 -0.14
C SER A 49 21.37 13.90 0.27
N CYS A 50 20.60 14.35 1.27
CA CYS A 50 20.56 15.78 1.65
C CYS A 50 21.02 16.06 3.08
N GLY A 51 21.40 15.04 3.84
CA GLY A 51 21.82 15.17 5.24
C GLY A 51 20.71 15.49 6.24
N ARG A 52 19.47 15.73 5.79
CA ARG A 52 18.33 15.98 6.69
C ARG A 52 18.09 14.78 7.59
N VAL A 53 17.95 15.04 8.88
CA VAL A 53 17.57 14.03 9.86
C VAL A 53 16.13 13.56 9.64
N CYS A 54 15.96 12.25 9.47
CA CYS A 54 14.69 11.56 9.32
C CYS A 54 14.30 10.90 10.63
N GLY A 55 13.13 11.28 11.14
CA GLY A 55 12.59 10.82 12.42
C GLY A 55 11.65 9.63 12.26
N LEU A 56 10.89 9.33 13.31
CA LEU A 56 9.93 8.23 13.34
C LEU A 56 8.88 8.34 12.22
N HIS A 57 8.46 9.55 11.86
CA HIS A 57 7.44 9.79 10.83
C HIS A 57 7.95 9.63 9.39
N ASP A 58 9.26 9.64 9.18
CA ASP A 58 9.87 9.37 7.89
C ASP A 58 9.96 7.87 7.61
N ARG A 59 9.61 7.03 8.60
CA ARG A 59 9.70 5.57 8.55
C ARG A 59 8.39 4.96 8.09
N ILE A 60 8.44 4.12 7.07
CA ILE A 60 7.35 3.32 6.55
C ILE A 60 7.62 1.86 6.90
N GLN A 61 6.55 1.10 7.17
CA GLN A 61 6.62 -0.30 7.58
C GLN A 61 7.59 -1.14 6.73
N SER A 62 8.20 -2.15 7.35
CA SER A 62 9.20 -3.04 6.77
C SER A 62 8.73 -3.86 5.57
N THR A 63 7.42 -3.87 5.29
CA THR A 63 6.75 -4.62 4.22
C THR A 63 6.40 -3.76 3.01
N SER A 64 6.75 -2.48 3.00
CA SER A 64 6.55 -1.59 1.86
C SER A 64 7.77 -1.58 0.94
N MET A 65 7.57 -1.39 -0.37
CA MET A 65 8.61 -1.28 -1.41
C MET A 65 8.17 -0.25 -2.47
N ILE A 66 9.10 0.49 -3.06
CA ILE A 66 8.80 1.40 -4.16
C ILE A 66 9.12 0.72 -5.48
N LEU A 67 8.12 0.64 -6.33
CA LEU A 67 8.18 0.02 -7.65
C LEU A 67 8.60 1.05 -8.70
N TRP A 68 8.12 2.28 -8.56
CA TRP A 68 8.42 3.38 -9.47
C TRP A 68 8.15 4.74 -8.82
N SER A 69 8.88 5.77 -9.24
CA SER A 69 8.55 7.15 -8.94
C SER A 69 8.95 8.04 -10.12
N GLY A 70 8.07 8.97 -10.48
CA GLY A 70 8.25 9.87 -11.60
C GLY A 70 7.02 10.76 -11.78
N ASP A 71 7.17 11.90 -12.45
CA ASP A 71 6.06 12.80 -12.78
C ASP A 71 5.18 13.21 -11.58
N GLY A 72 5.78 13.41 -10.40
CA GLY A 72 5.06 13.75 -9.17
C GLY A 72 4.29 12.59 -8.51
N ARG A 73 4.38 11.40 -9.09
CA ARG A 73 3.68 10.19 -8.64
C ARG A 73 4.66 9.13 -8.11
N GLU A 74 4.15 8.25 -7.27
CA GLU A 74 4.90 7.11 -6.72
C GLU A 74 4.05 5.85 -6.70
N LEU A 75 4.59 4.76 -7.23
CA LEU A 75 4.00 3.44 -7.15
C LEU A 75 4.71 2.65 -6.05
N SER A 76 3.97 2.26 -5.02
CA SER A 76 4.48 1.51 -3.87
C SER A 76 3.72 0.21 -3.66
N TYR A 77 4.43 -0.89 -3.46
CA TYR A 77 3.89 -2.10 -2.86
C TYR A 77 3.84 -1.95 -1.33
N VAL A 78 2.77 -2.42 -0.70
CA VAL A 78 2.57 -2.49 0.75
C VAL A 78 1.95 -3.84 1.08
N SER A 79 2.50 -4.57 2.05
CA SER A 79 1.88 -5.81 2.55
C SER A 79 1.52 -5.69 4.03
N GLU A 80 0.25 -5.90 4.34
CA GLU A 80 -0.24 -6.03 5.70
C GLU A 80 -1.06 -7.31 5.82
N ASN A 81 -0.85 -8.07 6.91
CA ASN A 81 -1.65 -9.25 7.26
C ASN A 81 -1.78 -10.32 6.16
N GLY A 82 -0.77 -10.47 5.29
CA GLY A 82 -0.75 -11.46 4.22
C GLY A 82 -1.40 -11.00 2.91
N ASN A 83 -2.02 -9.82 2.88
CA ASN A 83 -2.58 -9.20 1.68
C ASN A 83 -1.66 -8.07 1.21
N GLY A 84 -1.11 -8.22 0.00
CA GLY A 84 -0.32 -7.18 -0.65
C GLY A 84 -1.20 -6.28 -1.50
N CYS A 85 -0.97 -4.97 -1.43
CA CYS A 85 -1.59 -3.97 -2.28
C CYS A 85 -0.51 -3.10 -2.92
N ILE A 86 -0.77 -2.65 -4.15
CA ILE A 86 0.03 -1.67 -4.85
C ILE A 86 -0.76 -0.37 -4.83
N TYR A 87 -0.16 0.66 -4.26
CA TYR A 87 -0.71 2.01 -4.18
C TYR A 87 0.01 2.91 -5.18
N LEU A 88 -0.76 3.77 -5.84
CA LEU A 88 -0.26 4.92 -6.55
C LEU A 88 -0.56 6.17 -5.71
N TRP A 89 0.48 6.96 -5.45
CA TRP A 89 0.43 8.19 -4.68
C TRP A 89 0.71 9.39 -5.56
N GLU A 90 0.08 10.52 -5.23
CA GLU A 90 0.45 11.84 -5.72
C GLU A 90 0.65 12.73 -4.49
N GLY A 91 1.91 13.06 -4.19
CA GLY A 91 2.26 13.63 -2.89
C GLY A 91 1.98 12.66 -1.73
N ASP A 92 1.15 13.07 -0.79
CA ASP A 92 0.68 12.28 0.36
C ASP A 92 -0.73 11.70 0.18
N VAL A 93 -1.34 11.92 -0.99
CA VAL A 93 -2.69 11.44 -1.29
C VAL A 93 -2.61 10.16 -2.13
N PRO A 94 -3.25 9.05 -1.69
CA PRO A 94 -3.35 7.86 -2.52
C PRO A 94 -4.39 8.10 -3.60
N VAL A 95 -3.96 8.04 -4.85
CA VAL A 95 -4.83 8.28 -6.01
C VAL A 95 -5.52 6.99 -6.46
N ALA A 96 -4.82 5.85 -6.41
CA ALA A 96 -5.36 4.55 -6.80
C ALA A 96 -4.69 3.42 -6.01
N ALA A 97 -5.38 2.28 -5.88
CA ALA A 97 -4.81 1.06 -5.33
C ALA A 97 -5.28 -0.15 -6.14
N ARG A 98 -4.48 -1.22 -6.12
CA ARG A 98 -4.82 -2.53 -6.68
C ARG A 98 -4.27 -3.63 -5.78
N TYR A 99 -4.94 -4.77 -5.70
CA TYR A 99 -4.38 -5.94 -5.03
C TYR A 99 -3.14 -6.43 -5.79
N SER A 100 -2.04 -6.70 -5.07
CA SER A 100 -0.81 -7.14 -5.72
C SER A 100 -1.01 -8.48 -6.42
N GLY A 101 -1.83 -9.39 -5.87
CA GLY A 101 -2.11 -10.67 -6.50
C GLY A 101 -2.69 -10.54 -7.91
N GLU A 102 -3.59 -9.57 -8.13
CA GLU A 102 -4.17 -9.30 -9.45
C GLU A 102 -3.11 -8.76 -10.41
N VAL A 103 -2.37 -7.74 -9.98
CA VAL A 103 -1.33 -7.11 -10.81
C VAL A 103 -0.26 -8.12 -11.23
N LEU A 104 0.22 -8.95 -10.29
CA LEU A 104 1.24 -9.96 -10.56
C LEU A 104 0.73 -11.04 -11.51
N SER A 105 -0.51 -11.50 -11.28
CA SER A 105 -1.18 -12.49 -12.14
C SER A 105 -1.35 -11.99 -13.57
N GLU A 106 -1.83 -10.76 -13.76
CA GLU A 106 -2.00 -10.12 -15.08
C GLU A 106 -0.67 -9.96 -15.82
N ALA A 107 0.38 -9.59 -15.08
CA ALA A 107 1.71 -9.41 -15.63
C ALA A 107 2.48 -10.73 -15.85
N GLY A 108 1.92 -11.86 -15.41
CA GLY A 108 2.56 -13.17 -15.50
C GLY A 108 3.87 -13.27 -14.73
N ILE A 109 3.99 -12.53 -13.61
CA ILE A 109 5.19 -12.47 -12.79
C ILE A 109 4.89 -12.87 -11.34
N THR A 110 5.93 -13.27 -10.64
CA THR A 110 5.92 -13.56 -9.21
C THR A 110 6.44 -12.37 -8.41
N MET A 111 6.31 -12.42 -7.08
CA MET A 111 6.97 -11.41 -6.25
C MET A 111 8.49 -11.48 -6.38
N ASP A 112 9.07 -12.66 -6.56
CA ASP A 112 10.52 -12.81 -6.73
C ASP A 112 11.02 -12.07 -7.97
N ASP A 113 10.25 -12.08 -9.06
CA ASP A 113 10.56 -11.29 -10.26
C ASP A 113 10.50 -9.79 -9.95
N VAL A 114 9.52 -9.33 -9.15
CA VAL A 114 9.46 -7.93 -8.71
C VAL A 114 10.68 -7.56 -7.89
N LEU A 115 11.11 -8.44 -6.99
CA LEU A 115 12.31 -8.24 -6.17
C LEU A 115 13.56 -8.11 -7.02
N GLU A 116 13.72 -9.00 -8.00
CA GLU A 116 14.83 -8.92 -8.93
C GLU A 116 14.79 -7.63 -9.76
N ALA A 117 13.61 -7.23 -10.23
CA ALA A 117 13.44 -6.02 -11.02
C ALA A 117 13.79 -4.74 -10.24
N VAL A 118 13.21 -4.57 -9.05
CA VAL A 118 13.47 -3.41 -8.20
C VAL A 118 14.95 -3.36 -7.78
N ASN A 119 15.59 -4.52 -7.59
CA ASN A 119 17.01 -4.62 -7.27
C ASN A 119 17.95 -4.14 -8.34
N SER A 120 17.69 -4.65 -9.53
CA SER A 120 18.51 -4.39 -10.69
C SER A 120 18.21 -3.02 -11.28
N GLY A 121 17.18 -2.33 -10.77
CA GLY A 121 16.63 -1.12 -11.39
C GLY A 121 16.07 -1.41 -12.78
N SER A 122 15.74 -2.68 -13.08
CA SER A 122 15.15 -3.06 -14.35
C SER A 122 13.63 -2.90 -14.31
N ASP A 123 12.99 -3.06 -15.46
CA ASP A 123 11.52 -3.03 -15.60
C ASP A 123 10.82 -1.71 -15.16
N THR A 124 11.58 -0.62 -15.06
CA THR A 124 11.05 0.73 -14.73
C THR A 124 9.92 1.14 -15.69
N LYS A 125 10.01 0.75 -16.96
CA LYS A 125 8.96 1.02 -17.96
C LYS A 125 7.65 0.32 -17.60
N ARG A 126 7.68 -0.94 -17.17
CA ARG A 126 6.47 -1.68 -16.76
C ARG A 126 5.78 -0.99 -15.59
N TRP A 127 6.56 -0.61 -14.57
CA TRP A 127 6.00 0.05 -13.39
C TRP A 127 5.47 1.45 -13.70
N LYS A 128 6.11 2.17 -14.63
CA LYS A 128 5.56 3.41 -15.17
C LYS A 128 4.24 3.18 -15.92
N ASP A 129 4.20 2.20 -16.82
CA ASP A 129 3.01 1.89 -17.61
C ASP A 129 1.83 1.51 -16.68
N LEU A 130 2.08 0.73 -15.64
CA LEU A 130 1.09 0.42 -14.59
C LEU A 130 0.66 1.66 -13.80
N ALA A 131 1.58 2.55 -13.45
CA ALA A 131 1.25 3.80 -12.77
C ALA A 131 0.35 4.70 -13.65
N ASP A 132 0.61 4.77 -14.96
CA ASP A 132 -0.21 5.53 -15.91
C ASP A 132 -1.60 4.90 -16.08
N GLU A 133 -1.70 3.57 -16.16
CA GLU A 133 -2.97 2.85 -16.20
C GLU A 133 -3.80 3.09 -14.92
N MET A 134 -3.19 2.90 -13.74
CA MET A 134 -3.85 3.13 -12.45
C MET A 134 -4.31 4.59 -12.31
N TYR A 135 -3.51 5.54 -12.78
CA TYR A 135 -3.88 6.96 -12.76
C TYR A 135 -5.07 7.25 -13.69
N ALA A 136 -5.09 6.67 -14.89
CA ALA A 136 -6.20 6.82 -15.82
C ALA A 136 -7.51 6.24 -15.26
N GLY A 137 -7.43 5.12 -14.54
CA GLY A 137 -8.56 4.45 -13.90
C GLY A 137 -8.90 4.90 -12.47
N ARG A 138 -8.23 5.94 -11.94
CA ARG A 138 -8.28 6.30 -10.50
C ARG A 138 -9.66 6.59 -9.91
N ASP A 139 -10.62 6.97 -10.76
CA ASP A 139 -12.01 7.28 -10.37
C ASP A 139 -12.98 6.13 -10.69
N GLY A 140 -12.48 5.00 -11.18
CA GLY A 140 -13.28 3.83 -11.57
C GLY A 140 -14.12 3.25 -10.45
N TYR A 141 -13.73 3.45 -9.19
CA TYR A 141 -14.50 3.05 -8.00
C TYR A 141 -15.90 3.67 -7.98
N LEU A 142 -16.09 4.87 -8.55
CA LEU A 142 -17.38 5.55 -8.57
C LEU A 142 -18.47 4.74 -9.30
N ALA A 143 -18.09 3.87 -10.23
CA ALA A 143 -19.02 3.01 -10.95
C ALA A 143 -19.80 2.03 -10.04
N ASN A 144 -19.24 1.67 -8.89
CA ASN A 144 -19.85 0.71 -7.96
C ASN A 144 -20.72 1.39 -6.88
N VAL A 145 -20.60 2.71 -6.70
CA VAL A 145 -21.26 3.42 -5.59
C VAL A 145 -22.78 3.26 -5.64
N ASP A 146 -23.41 3.52 -6.78
CA ASP A 146 -24.86 3.43 -6.93
C ASP A 146 -25.39 2.00 -6.72
N TYR A 147 -24.60 1.00 -7.13
CA TYR A 147 -24.92 -0.40 -6.90
C TYR A 147 -24.88 -0.75 -5.40
N LEU A 148 -23.82 -0.35 -4.70
CA LEU A 148 -23.63 -0.63 -3.27
C LEU A 148 -24.69 0.08 -2.41
N MET A 149 -25.00 1.34 -2.74
CA MET A 149 -26.10 2.07 -2.10
C MET A 149 -27.42 1.31 -2.19
N LYS A 150 -27.78 0.80 -3.38
CA LYS A 150 -29.02 0.05 -3.59
C LYS A 150 -29.00 -1.32 -2.93
N ARG A 151 -27.86 -2.03 -3.02
CA ARG A 151 -27.75 -3.43 -2.60
C ARG A 151 -27.68 -3.60 -1.08
N LEU A 152 -27.02 -2.66 -0.41
CA LEU A 152 -26.75 -2.68 1.03
C LEU A 152 -27.47 -1.56 1.79
N LEU A 153 -28.29 -0.74 1.11
CA LEU A 153 -28.98 0.42 1.69
C LEU A 153 -28.04 1.42 2.38
N LEU A 154 -26.81 1.54 1.86
CA LEU A 154 -25.80 2.48 2.35
C LEU A 154 -26.08 3.89 1.84
N ASP A 155 -25.65 4.89 2.62
CA ASP A 155 -25.52 6.24 2.09
C ASP A 155 -24.36 6.33 1.08
N ARG A 156 -24.27 7.47 0.39
CA ARG A 156 -23.25 7.68 -0.65
C ARG A 156 -21.83 7.67 -0.08
N GLY A 157 -21.63 8.15 1.15
CA GLY A 157 -20.32 8.19 1.81
C GLY A 157 -19.83 6.79 2.14
N ASP A 158 -20.66 5.99 2.81
CA ASP A 158 -20.36 4.61 3.17
C ASP A 158 -20.14 3.73 1.93
N ALA A 159 -20.97 3.90 0.89
CA ALA A 159 -20.79 3.20 -0.38
C ALA A 159 -19.48 3.61 -1.09
N THR A 160 -19.06 4.87 -0.94
CA THR A 160 -17.77 5.34 -1.47
C THR A 160 -16.60 4.74 -0.72
N VAL A 161 -16.64 4.71 0.62
CA VAL A 161 -15.63 4.05 1.46
C VAL A 161 -15.52 2.57 1.08
N LEU A 162 -16.64 1.85 1.00
CA LEU A 162 -16.66 0.45 0.62
C LEU A 162 -16.10 0.22 -0.80
N SER A 163 -16.48 1.08 -1.76
CA SER A 163 -15.99 0.94 -3.11
C SER A 163 -14.49 1.19 -3.23
N LEU A 164 -13.93 2.11 -2.45
CA LEU A 164 -12.47 2.32 -2.40
C LEU A 164 -11.79 1.14 -1.73
N HIS A 165 -12.36 0.60 -0.66
CA HIS A 165 -11.84 -0.57 0.01
C HIS A 165 -11.72 -1.78 -0.93
N PHE A 166 -12.70 -1.97 -1.83
CA PHE A 166 -12.63 -3.03 -2.85
C PHE A 166 -11.52 -2.85 -3.89
N THR A 167 -10.93 -1.67 -4.02
CA THR A 167 -9.71 -1.49 -4.84
C THR A 167 -8.43 -1.94 -4.11
N GLY A 168 -8.52 -2.27 -2.83
CA GLY A 168 -7.39 -2.60 -1.97
C GLY A 168 -6.92 -1.45 -1.08
N MET A 169 -7.64 -0.31 -1.06
CA MET A 169 -7.30 0.79 -0.13
C MET A 169 -7.64 0.42 1.32
N GLY A 170 -6.66 0.56 2.20
CA GLY A 170 -6.84 0.48 3.65
C GLY A 170 -7.51 1.73 4.23
N PRO A 171 -7.97 1.69 5.50
CA PRO A 171 -8.66 2.80 6.14
C PRO A 171 -7.88 4.12 6.14
N GLU A 172 -6.57 4.12 6.44
CA GLU A 172 -5.81 5.37 6.47
C GLU A 172 -5.57 5.94 5.06
N ALA A 173 -5.55 5.08 4.03
CA ALA A 173 -5.48 5.54 2.65
C ALA A 173 -6.81 6.16 2.21
N ILE A 174 -7.94 5.55 2.58
CA ILE A 174 -9.28 6.08 2.29
C ILE A 174 -9.48 7.43 2.98
N SER A 175 -9.10 7.56 4.26
CA SER A 175 -9.14 8.82 5.01
C SER A 175 -8.43 9.94 4.25
N ARG A 176 -7.19 9.70 3.82
CA ARG A 176 -6.41 10.69 3.05
C ARG A 176 -7.05 11.01 1.69
N LYS A 177 -7.50 10.01 0.94
CA LYS A 177 -8.11 10.21 -0.39
C LYS A 177 -9.38 11.05 -0.31
N LEU A 178 -10.19 10.84 0.73
CA LEU A 178 -11.47 11.54 0.90
C LEU A 178 -11.36 12.82 1.72
N GLY A 179 -10.20 13.09 2.34
CA GLY A 179 -10.02 14.23 3.24
C GLY A 179 -10.88 14.11 4.52
N LEU A 180 -11.07 12.87 5.01
CA LEU A 180 -11.86 12.55 6.20
C LEU A 180 -10.94 12.20 7.37
N GLU A 181 -11.42 12.36 8.60
CA GLU A 181 -10.73 11.85 9.79
C GLU A 181 -10.79 10.31 9.83
N GLU A 182 -9.75 9.65 10.37
CA GLU A 182 -9.67 8.17 10.44
C GLU A 182 -10.83 7.57 11.26
N ASP A 183 -11.29 8.26 12.31
CA ASP A 183 -12.47 7.89 13.11
C ASP A 183 -13.75 7.87 12.27
N GLU A 184 -13.87 8.75 11.29
CA GLU A 184 -15.05 8.79 10.42
C GLU A 184 -15.08 7.60 9.47
N VAL A 185 -13.93 7.26 8.89
CA VAL A 185 -13.77 6.06 8.06
C VAL A 185 -14.03 4.79 8.89
N SER A 186 -13.55 4.73 10.13
CA SER A 186 -13.80 3.59 11.02
C SER A 186 -15.29 3.41 11.31
N ARG A 187 -16.00 4.52 11.63
CA ARG A 187 -17.47 4.47 11.82
C ARG A 187 -18.21 4.09 10.54
N ALA A 188 -17.71 4.44 9.36
CA ALA A 188 -18.28 3.99 8.09
C ALA A 188 -18.16 2.46 7.95
N PHE A 189 -17.00 1.88 8.27
CA PHE A 189 -16.82 0.42 8.29
C PHE A 189 -17.79 -0.27 9.26
N ASP A 190 -18.01 0.27 10.47
CA ASP A 190 -18.99 -0.28 11.41
C ASP A 190 -20.41 -0.32 10.81
N ARG A 191 -20.84 0.77 10.16
CA ARG A 191 -22.14 0.84 9.48
C ARG A 191 -22.24 -0.13 8.31
N ILE A 192 -21.17 -0.25 7.52
CA ILE A 192 -21.08 -1.20 6.40
C ILE A 192 -21.20 -2.63 6.91
N MET A 193 -20.44 -3.01 7.93
CA MET A 193 -20.47 -4.36 8.50
C MET A 193 -21.85 -4.69 9.08
N LYS A 194 -22.51 -3.70 9.70
CA LYS A 194 -23.90 -3.83 10.12
C LYS A 194 -24.83 -4.07 8.92
N ALA A 195 -24.69 -3.32 7.83
CA ALA A 195 -25.51 -3.48 6.63
C ALA A 195 -25.33 -4.86 5.96
N TYR A 196 -24.11 -5.40 5.97
CA TYR A 196 -23.83 -6.78 5.54
C TYR A 196 -24.60 -7.80 6.39
N SER A 197 -24.52 -7.67 7.72
CA SER A 197 -25.25 -8.53 8.66
C SER A 197 -26.76 -8.42 8.48
N ASP A 198 -27.30 -7.21 8.33
CA ASP A 198 -28.74 -6.97 8.14
C ASP A 198 -29.24 -7.51 6.79
N SER A 199 -28.33 -7.73 5.83
CA SER A 199 -28.62 -8.28 4.50
C SER A 199 -28.41 -9.80 4.40
N ASP A 200 -28.19 -10.50 5.52
CA ASP A 200 -27.81 -11.93 5.59
C ASP A 200 -26.57 -12.28 4.76
N ILE A 201 -25.70 -11.31 4.48
CA ILE A 201 -24.44 -11.55 3.79
C ILE A 201 -23.38 -11.85 4.85
N LEU A 202 -23.07 -13.13 5.03
CA LEU A 202 -22.03 -13.60 5.94
C LEU A 202 -20.64 -13.11 5.48
N VAL A 203 -20.11 -12.08 6.15
CA VAL A 203 -18.71 -11.70 6.02
C VAL A 203 -17.91 -12.55 7.02
N THR A 204 -17.27 -13.62 6.54
CA THR A 204 -16.29 -14.34 7.35
C THR A 204 -15.05 -13.48 7.51
N ILE A 205 -14.97 -12.76 8.63
CA ILE A 205 -13.72 -12.15 9.09
C ILE A 205 -12.76 -13.30 9.41
N PRO A 206 -11.56 -13.39 8.80
CA PRO A 206 -10.59 -14.39 9.18
C PRO A 206 -10.31 -14.21 10.67
N SER A 207 -10.68 -15.20 11.48
CA SER A 207 -10.37 -15.21 12.90
C SER A 207 -8.86 -15.20 13.03
N SER A 208 -8.33 -14.22 13.78
CA SER A 208 -6.93 -14.25 14.20
C SER A 208 -6.66 -15.60 14.87
N PRO A 209 -5.61 -16.34 14.47
CA PRO A 209 -5.32 -17.61 15.10
C PRO A 209 -5.03 -17.35 16.58
N SER A 210 -5.93 -17.85 17.43
CA SER A 210 -5.73 -17.93 18.87
C SER A 210 -4.47 -18.73 19.12
N ILE A 211 -3.41 -18.04 19.57
CA ILE A 211 -2.17 -18.65 20.03
C ILE A 211 -2.52 -19.54 21.23
N ARG A 212 -2.40 -20.85 21.06
CA ARG A 212 -2.22 -21.82 22.14
C ARG A 212 -0.78 -22.29 22.14
#